data_AF-A0A5B7JXB5-F1
#
_entry.id   AF-A0A5B7JXB5-F1
#
_cell.length_a   1.000
_cell.length_b   1.000
_cell.length_c   1.000
_cell.angle_alpha   90.00
_cell.angle_beta   90.00
_cell.angle_gamma   90.00
#
_symmetry.space_group_name_H-M   'P 1'
#
loop_
_entity.id
_entity.type
_entity.pdbx_description
1 polymer ?
#
loop_
_entity_poly.entity_id
_entity_poly.type
_entity_poly.pdbx_seq_one_letter_code
_entity_poly.pdbx_strand_id
1 'polypeptide(L)'
;MCTTPSPVQNITALAAAPLPSLNLPPKRPAMWPSLPKKTRISLTLEMKLDIIHRHERGDKTIALLATILTPSTVSTIFKSADSIKKVGETLSSLQAKRTT
;
A
#
# COMPACT_ATOMS: atom_id res chain seq x y z
N MET A 1 70.17 54.42 10.79
CA MET A 1 69.11 55.22 10.14
C MET A 1 68.18 54.27 9.41
N CYS A 2 66.89 54.55 9.52
CA CYS A 2 65.75 53.81 9.00
C CYS A 2 65.80 53.57 7.48
N THR A 3 65.11 52.54 6.99
CA THR A 3 63.83 52.67 6.24
C THR A 3 63.57 51.38 5.45
N THR A 4 62.47 50.70 5.77
CA THR A 4 61.82 49.68 4.92
C THR A 4 61.29 50.33 3.64
N PRO A 5 61.29 49.62 2.50
CA PRO A 5 59.97 49.17 2.04
C PRO A 5 59.98 47.77 1.41
N SER A 6 58.91 47.01 1.70
CA SER A 6 58.51 45.85 0.91
C SER A 6 58.05 46.29 -0.48
N PRO A 7 58.30 45.51 -1.54
CA PRO A 7 57.50 45.58 -2.75
C PRO A 7 56.32 44.61 -2.63
N VAL A 8 55.13 45.16 -2.39
CA VAL A 8 53.85 44.50 -2.64
C VAL A 8 53.59 44.57 -4.15
N GLN A 9 53.65 43.43 -4.83
CA GLN A 9 53.18 43.22 -6.21
C GLN A 9 52.83 41.72 -6.30
N ASN A 10 51.72 41.20 -6.80
CA ASN A 10 50.67 41.68 -7.71
C ASN A 10 49.54 40.62 -7.58
N ILE A 11 48.42 40.95 -6.92
CA ILE A 11 47.11 41.20 -7.52
C ILE A 11 46.76 40.24 -8.70
N THR A 12 45.83 39.34 -8.39
CA THR A 12 44.65 39.02 -9.22
C THR A 12 44.88 38.45 -10.62
N ALA A 13 44.64 37.14 -10.71
CA ALA A 13 43.54 36.54 -11.46
C ALA A 13 43.98 35.18 -11.99
N LEU A 14 43.80 34.13 -11.18
CA LEU A 14 43.60 32.82 -11.76
C LEU A 14 42.24 32.87 -12.45
N ALA A 15 42.26 33.16 -13.75
CA ALA A 15 41.08 33.06 -14.59
C ALA A 15 40.53 31.63 -14.42
N ALA A 16 39.41 31.53 -13.70
CA ALA A 16 38.65 30.31 -13.62
C ALA A 16 38.15 30.02 -15.03
N ALA A 17 38.86 29.16 -15.76
CA ALA A 17 38.35 28.59 -16.98
C ALA A 17 37.00 27.95 -16.65
N PRO A 18 35.88 28.36 -17.29
CA PRO A 18 34.62 27.69 -17.09
C PRO A 18 34.79 26.24 -17.53
N LEU A 19 34.60 25.31 -16.59
CA LEU A 19 34.52 23.89 -16.93
C LEU A 19 33.47 23.75 -18.03
N PRO A 20 33.72 23.01 -19.12
CA PRO A 20 32.69 22.71 -20.08
C PRO A 20 31.56 22.02 -19.31
N SER A 21 30.41 22.70 -19.20
CA SER A 21 29.18 22.10 -18.67
C SER A 21 28.89 20.88 -19.51
N LEU A 22 29.26 19.71 -18.97
CA LEU A 22 28.92 18.42 -19.51
C LEU A 22 27.40 18.32 -19.39
N ASN A 23 26.68 18.70 -20.45
CA ASN A 23 25.24 18.55 -20.59
C ASN A 23 24.93 17.05 -20.67
N LEU A 24 24.99 16.36 -19.53
CA LEU A 24 24.46 15.02 -19.43
C LEU A 24 22.94 15.14 -19.34
N PRO A 25 22.19 14.41 -20.18
CA PRO A 25 20.74 14.40 -20.08
C PRO A 25 20.37 13.99 -18.65
N PRO A 26 19.32 14.60 -18.04
CA PRO A 26 18.91 14.24 -16.69
C PRO A 26 18.62 12.73 -16.66
N LYS A 27 19.52 11.96 -16.06
CA LYS A 27 19.31 10.54 -15.86
C LYS A 27 18.35 10.41 -14.70
N ARG A 28 17.05 10.42 -15.01
CA ARG A 28 15.97 9.64 -14.37
C ARG A 28 14.62 10.08 -14.96
N PRO A 29 13.72 9.11 -15.15
CA PRO A 29 12.88 8.79 -14.03
C PRO A 29 13.36 7.49 -13.40
N ALA A 30 13.46 7.46 -12.08
CA ALA A 30 13.25 6.21 -11.38
C ALA A 30 11.78 5.86 -11.62
N MET A 31 11.49 5.25 -12.76
CA MET A 31 10.19 4.67 -13.02
C MET A 31 10.17 3.37 -12.24
N TRP A 32 9.76 3.45 -10.99
CA TRP A 32 9.43 2.24 -10.25
C TRP A 32 8.33 1.56 -11.06
N PRO A 33 8.48 0.29 -11.45
CA PRO A 33 7.36 -0.42 -12.05
C PRO A 33 6.21 -0.29 -11.07
N SER A 34 5.07 0.22 -11.55
CA SER A 34 3.88 0.30 -10.70
C SER A 34 3.60 -1.13 -10.23
N LEU A 35 3.66 -1.35 -8.91
CA LEU A 35 3.31 -2.64 -8.34
C LEU A 35 1.91 -2.99 -8.88
N PRO A 36 1.73 -4.19 -9.46
CA PRO A 36 0.44 -4.58 -9.99
C PRO A 36 -0.58 -4.44 -8.88
N LYS A 37 -1.57 -3.56 -9.10
CA LYS A 37 -2.64 -3.31 -8.12
C LYS A 37 -3.31 -4.65 -7.84
N LYS A 38 -3.19 -5.14 -6.59
CA LYS A 38 -3.87 -6.36 -6.17
C LYS A 38 -5.37 -6.11 -6.30
N THR A 39 -6.05 -6.87 -7.17
CA THR A 39 -7.50 -6.77 -7.32
C THR A 39 -8.15 -7.10 -5.98
N ARG A 40 -8.99 -6.20 -5.47
CA ARG A 40 -9.77 -6.46 -4.26
C ARG A 40 -10.80 -7.54 -4.58
N ILE A 41 -10.73 -8.66 -3.86
CA ILE A 41 -11.75 -9.72 -3.93
C ILE A 41 -12.97 -9.24 -3.12
N SER A 42 -14.12 -9.09 -3.76
CA SER A 42 -15.39 -8.86 -3.06
C SER A 42 -16.00 -10.21 -2.66
N LEU A 43 -16.25 -10.39 -1.38
CA LEU A 43 -16.97 -11.56 -0.87
C LEU A 43 -18.48 -11.27 -0.81
N THR A 44 -19.30 -12.21 -1.28
CA THR A 44 -20.76 -12.18 -1.09
C THR A 44 -21.14 -12.49 0.36
N LEU A 45 -22.35 -12.07 0.77
CA LEU A 45 -22.84 -12.29 2.14
C LEU A 45 -22.90 -13.78 2.50
N GLU A 46 -23.39 -14.60 1.59
CA GLU A 46 -23.45 -16.07 1.71
C GLU A 46 -22.09 -16.68 2.03
N MET A 47 -21.04 -16.27 1.30
CA MET A 47 -19.68 -16.75 1.57
C MET A 47 -19.21 -16.35 2.96
N LYS A 48 -19.49 -15.11 3.39
CA LYS A 48 -19.11 -14.64 4.74
C LYS A 48 -19.84 -15.45 5.83
N LEU A 49 -21.11 -15.76 5.63
CA LEU A 49 -21.91 -16.57 6.55
C LEU A 49 -21.41 -18.02 6.60
N ASP A 50 -21.14 -18.63 5.46
CA ASP A 50 -20.59 -19.99 5.36
C ASP A 50 -19.25 -20.12 6.11
N ILE A 51 -18.38 -19.11 6.00
CA ILE A 51 -17.11 -19.07 6.75
C ILE A 51 -17.35 -19.03 8.26
N ILE A 52 -18.31 -18.23 8.73
CA ILE A 52 -18.64 -18.11 10.15
C ILE A 52 -19.22 -19.43 10.66
N HIS A 53 -20.19 -20.02 9.95
CA HIS A 53 -20.84 -21.26 10.37
C HIS A 53 -19.86 -22.44 10.43
N ARG A 54 -18.97 -22.56 9.43
CA ARG A 54 -17.92 -23.59 9.43
C ARG A 54 -16.91 -23.39 10.56
N HIS A 55 -16.58 -22.13 10.88
CA HIS A 55 -15.70 -21.84 12.02
C HIS A 55 -16.30 -22.32 13.34
N GLU A 56 -17.58 -22.02 13.58
CA GLU A 56 -18.29 -22.41 14.80
C GLU A 56 -18.44 -23.93 14.93
N ARG A 57 -18.60 -24.63 13.80
CA ARG A 57 -18.61 -26.10 13.75
C ARG A 57 -17.24 -26.74 14.07
N GLY A 58 -16.17 -25.95 14.07
CA GLY A 58 -14.80 -26.43 14.27
C GLY A 58 -14.18 -27.01 12.98
N ASP A 59 -14.73 -26.67 11.81
CA ASP A 59 -14.20 -27.14 10.55
C ASP A 59 -12.85 -26.46 10.27
N LYS A 60 -11.84 -27.27 9.96
CA LYS A 60 -10.50 -26.81 9.56
C LYS A 60 -10.48 -26.14 8.19
N THR A 61 -11.63 -25.97 7.53
CA THR A 61 -11.79 -25.29 6.23
C THR A 61 -11.31 -23.85 6.23
N ILE A 62 -11.14 -23.22 7.39
CA ILE A 62 -10.44 -21.93 7.51
C ILE A 62 -9.00 -22.03 6.99
N ALA A 63 -8.34 -23.17 7.16
CA ALA A 63 -6.99 -23.39 6.63
C ALA A 63 -6.98 -23.37 5.10
N LEU A 64 -8.02 -23.91 4.44
CA LEU A 64 -8.18 -23.82 2.98
C LEU A 64 -8.61 -22.41 2.56
N LEU A 65 -9.43 -21.73 3.35
CA LEU A 65 -9.77 -20.35 3.07
C LEU A 65 -8.57 -19.42 3.24
N ALA A 66 -7.64 -19.73 4.16
CA ALA A 66 -6.41 -18.98 4.39
C ALA A 66 -5.39 -19.12 3.24
N THR A 67 -5.50 -20.15 2.39
CA THR A 67 -4.67 -20.23 1.17
C THR A 67 -5.20 -19.33 0.06
N ILE A 68 -6.52 -19.09 0.00
CA ILE A 68 -7.16 -18.25 -1.02
C ILE A 68 -7.28 -16.80 -0.55
N LEU A 69 -7.52 -16.60 0.74
CA LEU A 69 -7.85 -15.33 1.37
C LEU A 69 -6.74 -14.88 2.31
N THR A 70 -6.45 -13.58 2.33
CA THR A 70 -5.47 -13.03 3.26
C THR A 70 -5.94 -13.15 4.73
N PRO A 71 -5.05 -13.46 5.69
CA PRO A 71 -5.43 -13.60 7.11
C PRO A 71 -6.14 -12.38 7.69
N SER A 72 -5.80 -11.17 7.20
CA SER A 72 -6.46 -9.92 7.59
C SER A 72 -7.95 -9.89 7.21
N THR A 73 -8.30 -10.43 6.04
CA THR A 73 -9.69 -10.53 5.59
C THR A 73 -10.47 -11.49 6.47
N VAL A 74 -9.89 -12.65 6.77
CA VAL A 74 -10.48 -13.65 7.67
C VAL A 74 -10.73 -13.05 9.06
N SER A 75 -9.73 -12.37 9.63
CA SER A 75 -9.89 -11.67 10.91
C SER A 75 -11.00 -10.62 10.87
N THR A 76 -11.10 -9.83 9.79
CA THR A 76 -12.14 -8.80 9.66
C THR A 76 -13.54 -9.42 9.59
N ILE A 77 -13.70 -10.57 8.92
CA ILE A 77 -14.97 -11.30 8.88
C ILE A 77 -15.37 -11.72 10.30
N PHE A 78 -14.45 -12.33 11.05
CA PHE A 78 -14.75 -12.75 12.43
C PHE A 78 -15.04 -11.58 13.37
N LYS A 79 -14.32 -10.47 13.26
CA LYS A 79 -14.60 -9.26 14.04
C LYS A 79 -15.97 -8.64 13.75
N SER A 80 -16.54 -8.89 12.58
CA SER A 80 -17.85 -8.37 12.16
C SER A 80 -18.94 -9.45 12.09
N ALA A 81 -18.70 -10.62 12.68
CA ALA A 81 -19.57 -11.78 12.52
C ALA A 81 -21.02 -11.51 12.96
N ASP A 82 -21.22 -10.87 14.10
CA ASP A 82 -22.57 -10.59 14.62
C ASP A 82 -23.36 -9.67 13.70
N SER A 83 -22.71 -8.63 13.16
CA SER A 83 -23.35 -7.73 12.19
C SER A 83 -23.73 -8.46 10.90
N ILE A 84 -22.85 -9.35 10.41
CA ILE A 84 -23.10 -10.16 9.21
C ILE A 84 -24.30 -11.10 9.42
N LYS A 85 -24.37 -11.79 10.57
CA LYS A 85 -25.50 -12.66 10.92
C LYS A 85 -26.83 -11.89 10.94
N LYS A 86 -26.85 -10.71 11.56
CA LYS A 86 -28.06 -9.87 11.64
C LYS A 86 -28.56 -9.41 10.28
N VAL A 87 -27.65 -9.07 9.37
CA VAL A 87 -28.01 -8.75 7.99
C VAL A 87 -28.61 -9.96 7.28
N GLY A 88 -28.01 -11.16 7.45
CA GLY A 88 -28.53 -12.40 6.86
C GLY A 88 -29.96 -12.74 7.32
N GLU A 89 -30.24 -12.60 8.62
CA GLU A 89 -31.59 -12.77 9.19
C GLU A 89 -32.58 -11.75 8.59
N THR A 90 -32.16 -10.49 8.49
CA THR A 90 -33.00 -9.40 7.95
C THR A 90 -33.39 -9.67 6.51
N LEU A 91 -32.43 -10.06 5.66
CA LEU A 91 -32.69 -10.38 4.26
C LEU A 91 -33.61 -11.60 4.13
N SER A 92 -33.41 -12.62 4.97
CA SER A 92 -34.27 -13.80 5.01
C SER A 92 -35.72 -13.44 5.35
N SER A 93 -35.91 -12.58 6.36
CA SER A 93 -37.24 -12.10 6.76
C SER A 93 -37.94 -11.29 5.66
N LEU A 94 -37.17 -10.50 4.91
CA LEU A 94 -37.68 -9.64 3.84
C LEU A 94 -38.09 -10.47 2.62
N GLN A 95 -37.35 -11.55 2.32
CA GLN A 95 -37.72 -12.52 1.29
C GLN A 95 -39.02 -13.25 1.68
N ALA A 96 -39.11 -13.76 2.90
CA ALA A 96 -40.31 -14.46 3.38
C ALA A 96 -41.58 -13.61 3.27
N LYS A 97 -41.48 -12.30 3.51
CA LYS A 97 -42.60 -11.35 3.38
C LYS A 97 -43.00 -11.03 1.93
N ARG A 98 -42.10 -11.20 0.96
CA ARG A 98 -42.39 -10.91 -0.46
C ARG A 98 -43.04 -12.08 -1.20
N THR A 99 -42.98 -13.28 -0.63
CA THR A 99 -43.50 -14.51 -1.24
C THR A 99 -44.92 -14.87 -0.76
N THR A 100 -45.56 -14.00 0.04
CA THR A 100 -46.96 -14.14 0.48
C THR A 100 -47.81 -13.07 -0.19
#